data_AF-A0A961S1U1-F1
#
_entry.id   AF-A0A961S1U1-F1
#
_cell.length_a   1.000
_cell.length_b   1.000
_cell.length_c   1.000
_cell.angle_alpha   90.00
_cell.angle_beta   90.00
_cell.angle_gamma   90.00
#
_symmetry.space_group_name_H-M   'P 1'
#
loop_
_entity.id
_entity.type
_entity.pdbx_description
1 polymer ?
#
loop_
_entity_poly.entity_id
_entity_poly.type
_entity_poly.pdbx_seq_one_letter_code
_entity_poly.pdbx_strand_id
1 'polypeptide(L)'
;QVGGFTPSDAAHVLGLQANWPGPAAELAARLMVRFRDMKLGDDERVRSFCRDVWSETVRRTSHVILDTAFGRSLGNHELVDAVCSGRPHLGLAKIAISPTVPVVAVGGPVRIYYTEVAERLGCEMVFPPHFDVANAVGAATGVIAQTVIIVIEGDGSGLFRLHGPKGTVSFTNAAAALEAAHDIAQSAAAEAVEKMGGANPQVRVSATKHLLPDAVDDNGLLEAKVTAEAIGRPETA
;
A
#
# COMPACT_ATOMS: atom_id res chain seq x y z
N GLN A 1 -26.30 -7.77 1.24
CA GLN A 1 -25.26 -7.19 0.38
C GLN A 1 -25.95 -6.30 -0.64
N VAL A 2 -25.62 -5.01 -0.68
CA VAL A 2 -26.17 -4.08 -1.68
C VAL A 2 -25.23 -4.14 -2.88
N GLY A 3 -25.73 -4.63 -4.02
CA GLY A 3 -24.97 -4.65 -5.28
C GLY A 3 -25.03 -3.29 -5.97
N GLY A 4 -23.96 -2.90 -6.65
CA GLY A 4 -23.89 -1.66 -7.43
C GLY A 4 -23.05 -1.85 -8.68
N PHE A 5 -23.24 -0.98 -9.67
CA PHE A 5 -22.42 -0.97 -10.89
C PHE A 5 -20.97 -0.63 -10.55
N THR A 6 -20.04 -1.43 -11.05
CA THR A 6 -18.60 -1.32 -10.79
C THR A 6 -17.81 -1.13 -12.09
N PRO A 7 -16.53 -0.72 -12.03
CA PRO A 7 -15.65 -0.74 -13.19
C PRO A 7 -15.58 -2.11 -13.89
N SER A 8 -15.76 -3.21 -13.15
CA SER A 8 -15.81 -4.55 -13.72
C SER A 8 -17.02 -4.74 -14.65
N ASP A 9 -18.17 -4.17 -14.31
CA ASP A 9 -19.34 -4.22 -15.18
C ASP A 9 -19.10 -3.45 -16.48
N ALA A 10 -18.50 -2.25 -16.37
CA ALA A 10 -18.08 -1.47 -17.54
C ALA A 10 -17.13 -2.28 -18.45
N ALA A 11 -16.14 -2.95 -17.86
CA ALA A 11 -15.20 -3.78 -18.61
C ALA A 11 -15.87 -5.00 -19.29
N HIS A 12 -16.91 -5.59 -18.70
CA HIS A 12 -17.71 -6.63 -19.38
C HIS A 12 -18.47 -6.07 -20.59
N VAL A 13 -19.13 -4.92 -20.44
CA VAL A 13 -19.86 -4.26 -21.55
C VAL A 13 -18.93 -3.87 -22.69
N LEU A 14 -17.70 -3.48 -22.38
CA LEU A 14 -16.67 -3.16 -23.38
C LEU A 14 -16.03 -4.39 -24.03
N GLY A 15 -16.28 -5.59 -23.50
CA GLY A 15 -15.66 -6.83 -23.98
C GLY A 15 -14.19 -6.99 -23.56
N LEU A 16 -13.75 -6.26 -22.54
CA LEU A 16 -12.38 -6.31 -22.02
C LEU A 16 -12.17 -7.46 -21.01
N GLN A 17 -13.26 -8.06 -20.53
CA GLN A 17 -13.22 -9.25 -19.69
C GLN A 17 -14.51 -10.09 -19.84
N ALA A 18 -14.43 -11.36 -19.46
CA ALA A 18 -15.51 -12.34 -19.63
C ALA A 18 -15.64 -13.32 -18.45
N ASN A 19 -15.20 -12.91 -17.26
CA ASN A 19 -15.10 -13.79 -16.09
C ASN A 19 -16.46 -14.01 -15.41
N TRP A 20 -17.46 -13.15 -15.69
CA TRP A 20 -18.81 -13.19 -15.13
C TRP A 20 -19.88 -12.93 -16.21
N PRO A 21 -21.18 -13.09 -15.90
CA PRO A 21 -22.25 -12.92 -16.89
C PRO A 21 -22.35 -11.49 -17.46
N GLY A 22 -21.96 -11.32 -18.72
CA GLY A 22 -22.07 -10.04 -19.45
C GLY A 22 -23.47 -9.41 -19.49
N PRO A 23 -24.58 -10.17 -19.67
CA PRO A 23 -25.91 -9.58 -19.73
C PRO A 23 -26.34 -8.82 -18.47
N ALA A 24 -25.87 -9.24 -17.29
CA ALA A 24 -26.15 -8.54 -16.03
C ALA A 24 -25.44 -7.18 -15.98
N ALA A 25 -24.18 -7.13 -16.41
CA ALA A 25 -23.41 -5.90 -16.50
C ALA A 25 -24.03 -4.89 -17.49
N GLU A 26 -24.56 -5.39 -18.61
CA GLU A 26 -25.24 -4.56 -19.61
C GLU A 26 -26.53 -3.92 -19.06
N LEU A 27 -27.37 -4.71 -18.37
CA LEU A 27 -28.57 -4.19 -17.71
C LEU A 27 -28.22 -3.15 -16.64
N ALA A 28 -27.19 -3.41 -15.83
CA ALA A 28 -26.70 -2.46 -14.83
C ALA A 28 -26.20 -1.15 -15.49
N ALA A 29 -25.45 -1.24 -16.59
CA ALA A 29 -24.98 -0.06 -17.33
C ALA A 29 -26.15 0.76 -17.91
N ARG A 30 -27.16 0.10 -18.47
CA ARG A 30 -28.39 0.75 -18.96
C ARG A 30 -29.14 1.48 -17.85
N LEU A 31 -29.24 0.87 -16.67
CA LEU A 31 -29.81 1.52 -15.49
C LEU A 31 -28.99 2.76 -15.09
N MET A 32 -27.67 2.67 -15.04
CA MET A 32 -26.80 3.81 -14.72
C MET A 32 -26.94 4.97 -15.71
N VAL A 33 -26.98 4.67 -17.01
CA VAL A 33 -27.25 5.68 -18.04
C VAL A 33 -28.62 6.30 -17.85
N ARG A 34 -29.65 5.49 -17.55
CA ARG A 34 -30.99 6.00 -17.25
C ARG A 34 -31.02 6.92 -16.03
N PHE A 35 -30.33 6.55 -14.96
CA PHE A 35 -30.24 7.38 -13.76
C PHE A 35 -29.51 8.70 -14.03
N ARG A 36 -28.41 8.69 -14.80
CA ARG A 36 -27.63 9.89 -15.09
C ARG A 36 -28.34 10.83 -16.07
N ASP A 37 -28.88 10.27 -17.15
CA ASP A 37 -29.42 11.04 -18.27
C ASP A 37 -30.94 11.25 -18.15
N MET A 38 -31.57 10.69 -17.10
CA MET A 38 -33.02 10.68 -16.86
C MET A 38 -33.85 10.06 -18.01
N LYS A 39 -33.21 9.28 -18.89
CA LYS A 39 -33.82 8.57 -20.02
C LYS A 39 -33.01 7.33 -20.38
N LEU A 40 -33.65 6.33 -20.99
CA LEU A 40 -32.93 5.18 -21.54
C LEU A 40 -32.00 5.66 -22.66
N GLY A 41 -30.71 5.39 -22.52
CA GLY A 41 -29.74 5.58 -23.61
C GLY A 41 -29.75 4.40 -24.58
N ASP A 42 -29.37 4.67 -25.82
CA ASP A 42 -29.07 3.63 -26.80
C ASP A 42 -27.76 2.89 -26.47
N ASP A 43 -27.45 1.87 -27.26
CA ASP A 43 -26.29 0.99 -27.03
C ASP A 43 -24.96 1.75 -27.14
N GLU A 44 -24.89 2.73 -28.05
CA GLU A 44 -23.70 3.57 -28.20
C GLU A 44 -23.47 4.42 -26.97
N ARG A 45 -24.53 5.03 -26.42
CA ARG A 45 -24.47 5.83 -25.20
C ARG A 45 -24.05 5.00 -24.00
N VAL A 46 -24.55 3.77 -23.88
CA VAL A 46 -24.16 2.81 -22.83
C VAL A 46 -22.70 2.42 -22.96
N ARG A 47 -22.23 2.08 -24.17
CA ARG A 47 -20.81 1.80 -24.41
C ARG A 47 -19.93 3.01 -24.12
N SER A 48 -20.36 4.23 -24.47
CA SER A 48 -19.65 5.47 -24.16
C SER A 48 -19.53 5.68 -22.65
N PHE A 49 -20.62 5.48 -21.90
CA PHE A 49 -20.59 5.57 -20.44
C PHE A 49 -19.60 4.56 -19.83
N CYS A 50 -19.59 3.33 -20.33
CA CYS A 50 -18.65 2.31 -19.85
C CYS A 50 -17.20 2.68 -20.17
N ARG A 51 -16.95 3.28 -21.36
CA ARG A 51 -15.62 3.85 -21.69
C ARG A 51 -15.22 4.97 -20.74
N ASP A 52 -16.15 5.87 -20.38
CA ASP A 52 -15.88 6.95 -19.43
C ASP A 52 -15.48 6.37 -18.06
N VAL A 53 -16.21 5.38 -17.55
CA VAL A 53 -15.94 4.71 -16.27
C VAL A 53 -14.58 3.98 -16.31
N TRP A 54 -14.30 3.26 -17.39
CA TRP A 54 -13.03 2.57 -17.57
C TRP A 54 -11.85 3.57 -17.63
N SER A 55 -11.98 4.62 -18.43
CA SER A 55 -10.95 5.66 -18.58
C SER A 55 -10.70 6.45 -17.29
N GLU A 56 -11.76 6.71 -16.51
CA GLU A 56 -11.68 7.33 -15.20
C GLU A 56 -10.96 6.44 -14.18
N THR A 57 -11.18 5.12 -14.25
CA THR A 57 -10.45 4.15 -13.42
C THR A 57 -8.96 4.21 -13.73
N VAL A 58 -8.59 4.17 -15.02
CA VAL A 58 -7.19 4.34 -15.47
C VAL A 58 -6.61 5.68 -15.00
N ARG A 59 -7.37 6.78 -15.14
CA ARG A 59 -6.92 8.12 -14.75
C ARG A 59 -6.60 8.20 -13.26
N ARG A 60 -7.48 7.70 -12.40
CA ARG A 60 -7.30 7.69 -10.95
C ARG A 60 -6.12 6.83 -10.53
N THR A 61 -5.97 5.64 -11.12
CA THR A 61 -4.83 4.78 -10.84
C THR A 61 -3.51 5.42 -11.29
N SER A 62 -3.49 6.05 -12.47
CA SER A 62 -2.32 6.78 -12.97
C SER A 62 -1.92 7.90 -12.01
N HIS A 63 -2.90 8.61 -11.46
CA HIS A 63 -2.67 9.66 -10.46
C HIS A 63 -2.01 9.11 -9.18
N VAL A 64 -2.54 8.01 -8.62
CA VAL A 64 -1.95 7.35 -7.44
C VAL A 64 -0.51 6.89 -7.68
N ILE A 65 -0.22 6.36 -8.88
CA ILE A 65 1.14 5.97 -9.27
C ILE A 65 2.07 7.19 -9.27
N LEU A 66 1.62 8.32 -9.81
CA LEU A 66 2.40 9.56 -9.79
C LEU A 66 2.57 10.10 -8.37
N ASP A 67 1.52 10.14 -7.54
CA ASP A 67 1.61 10.55 -6.13
C ASP A 67 2.68 9.72 -5.39
N THR A 68 2.73 8.41 -5.66
CA THR A 68 3.74 7.51 -5.11
C THR A 68 5.13 7.84 -5.62
N ALA A 69 5.31 8.06 -6.93
CA ALA A 69 6.59 8.41 -7.53
C ALA A 69 7.15 9.75 -7.02
N PHE A 70 6.27 10.71 -6.71
CA PHE A 70 6.64 12.01 -6.13
C PHE A 70 6.81 11.98 -4.60
N GLY A 71 6.41 10.89 -3.94
CA GLY A 71 6.46 10.77 -2.46
C GLY A 71 5.50 11.71 -1.72
N ARG A 72 4.51 12.28 -2.42
CA ARG A 72 3.52 13.22 -1.88
C ARG A 72 2.30 13.28 -2.79
N SER A 73 1.17 13.74 -2.26
CA SER A 73 0.01 13.98 -3.12
C SER A 73 0.20 15.22 -4.00
N LEU A 74 -0.06 15.05 -5.29
CA LEU A 74 -0.02 16.13 -6.28
C LEU A 74 -1.33 16.94 -6.33
N GLY A 75 -2.40 16.43 -5.72
CA GLY A 75 -3.73 17.04 -5.76
C GLY A 75 -4.28 17.16 -7.19
N ASN A 76 -5.26 18.05 -7.38
CA ASN A 76 -5.88 18.29 -8.69
C ASN A 76 -5.12 19.38 -9.45
N HIS A 77 -4.01 19.00 -10.07
CA HIS A 77 -3.22 19.88 -10.93
C HIS A 77 -3.51 19.61 -12.40
N GLU A 78 -3.78 20.66 -13.20
CA GLU A 78 -4.22 20.54 -14.60
C GLU A 78 -3.26 19.69 -15.47
N LEU A 79 -1.95 19.94 -15.35
CA LEU A 79 -0.93 19.15 -16.08
C LEU A 79 -0.95 17.67 -15.70
N VAL A 80 -1.09 17.34 -14.41
CA VAL A 80 -1.13 15.96 -13.91
C VAL A 80 -2.41 15.28 -14.40
N ASP A 81 -3.55 15.98 -14.30
CA ASP A 81 -4.83 15.48 -14.78
C ASP A 81 -4.83 15.25 -16.28
N ALA A 82 -4.18 16.13 -17.06
CA ALA A 82 -4.06 15.96 -18.50
C ALA A 82 -3.25 14.71 -18.86
N VAL A 83 -2.08 14.51 -18.24
CA VAL A 83 -1.27 13.29 -18.42
C VAL A 83 -2.06 12.04 -18.04
N CYS A 84 -2.63 12.01 -16.83
CA CYS A 84 -3.41 10.85 -16.35
C CYS A 84 -4.68 10.57 -17.18
N SER A 85 -5.23 11.58 -17.85
CA SER A 85 -6.39 11.43 -18.75
C SER A 85 -6.01 10.99 -20.16
N GLY A 86 -4.72 10.77 -20.45
CA GLY A 86 -4.25 10.43 -21.79
C GLY A 86 -4.31 11.62 -22.76
N ARG A 87 -4.17 12.85 -22.24
CA ARG A 87 -4.06 14.07 -23.05
C ARG A 87 -2.60 14.54 -23.05
N PRO A 88 -1.77 14.06 -23.99
CA PRO A 88 -0.33 14.37 -24.03
C PRO A 88 -0.02 15.82 -24.48
N HIS A 89 -1.05 16.62 -24.74
CA HIS A 89 -0.90 18.01 -25.15
C HIS A 89 -1.84 18.92 -24.35
N LEU A 90 -1.32 20.09 -23.97
CA LEU A 90 -2.10 21.20 -23.41
C LEU A 90 -1.79 22.45 -24.24
N GLY A 91 -2.78 22.92 -25.01
CA GLY A 91 -2.54 23.92 -26.05
C GLY A 91 -1.54 23.41 -27.09
N LEU A 92 -0.43 24.13 -27.26
CA LEU A 92 0.68 23.76 -28.17
C LEU A 92 1.83 23.02 -27.46
N ALA A 93 1.73 22.82 -26.14
CA ALA A 93 2.77 22.16 -25.36
C ALA A 93 2.52 20.65 -25.30
N LYS A 94 3.58 19.85 -25.49
CA LYS A 94 3.59 18.42 -25.16
C LYS A 94 3.95 18.25 -23.69
N ILE A 95 3.20 17.41 -22.99
CA ILE A 95 3.38 17.14 -21.55
C ILE A 95 3.51 15.64 -21.31
N ALA A 96 4.42 15.27 -20.41
CA ALA A 96 4.63 13.90 -19.99
C ALA A 96 5.19 13.89 -18.56
N ILE A 97 4.73 12.95 -17.74
CA ILE A 97 5.22 12.71 -16.39
C ILE A 97 5.24 11.20 -16.19
N SER A 98 6.37 10.66 -15.79
CA SER A 98 6.63 9.21 -15.75
C SER A 98 7.40 8.85 -14.48
N PRO A 99 7.07 7.74 -13.80
CA PRO A 99 7.94 7.14 -12.80
C PRO A 99 9.30 6.76 -13.41
N THR A 100 10.37 6.90 -12.64
CA THR A 100 11.73 6.51 -13.05
C THR A 100 12.04 5.03 -12.82
N VAL A 101 11.11 4.31 -12.17
CA VAL A 101 11.21 2.88 -11.88
C VAL A 101 10.08 2.12 -12.57
N PRO A 102 10.26 0.82 -12.89
CA PRO A 102 9.20 0.02 -13.45
C PRO A 102 8.00 -0.09 -12.49
N VAL A 103 6.80 -0.10 -13.04
CA VAL A 103 5.56 -0.38 -12.29
C VAL A 103 5.23 -1.86 -12.44
N VAL A 104 5.18 -2.58 -11.32
CA VAL A 104 4.80 -4.00 -11.30
C VAL A 104 3.31 -4.12 -11.05
N ALA A 105 2.56 -4.55 -12.06
CA ALA A 105 1.10 -4.65 -11.98
C ALA A 105 0.66 -6.03 -11.53
N VAL A 106 -0.02 -6.11 -10.38
CA VAL A 106 -0.57 -7.33 -9.81
C VAL A 106 -2.05 -7.20 -9.41
N GLY A 107 -2.77 -8.31 -9.45
CA GLY A 107 -4.21 -8.43 -9.24
C GLY A 107 -4.94 -8.86 -10.50
N GLY A 108 -6.06 -9.57 -10.35
CA GLY A 108 -6.87 -10.09 -11.47
C GLY A 108 -7.14 -9.11 -12.62
N PRO A 109 -7.56 -7.85 -12.36
CA PRO A 109 -7.96 -6.95 -13.44
C PRO A 109 -6.81 -6.14 -14.05
N VAL A 110 -5.55 -6.32 -13.65
CA VAL A 110 -4.49 -5.38 -14.08
C VAL A 110 -4.31 -5.32 -15.59
N ARG A 111 -4.46 -6.42 -16.32
CA ARG A 111 -4.37 -6.41 -17.80
C ARG A 111 -5.49 -5.61 -18.48
N ILE A 112 -6.59 -5.35 -17.79
CA ILE A 112 -7.73 -4.58 -18.30
C ILE A 112 -7.40 -3.08 -18.30
N TYR A 113 -6.57 -2.60 -17.37
CA TYR A 113 -6.35 -1.18 -17.13
C TYR A 113 -4.89 -0.73 -17.30
N TYR A 114 -3.92 -1.54 -16.85
CA TYR A 114 -2.53 -1.09 -16.67
C TYR A 114 -1.73 -1.01 -17.97
N THR A 115 -2.20 -1.64 -19.06
CA THR A 115 -1.64 -1.38 -20.40
C THR A 115 -1.86 0.08 -20.79
N GLU A 116 -3.07 0.59 -20.62
CA GLU A 116 -3.38 2.00 -20.88
C GLU A 116 -2.66 2.93 -19.89
N VAL A 117 -2.52 2.55 -18.61
CA VAL A 117 -1.69 3.31 -17.66
C VAL A 117 -0.26 3.47 -18.18
N ALA A 118 0.32 2.39 -18.70
CA ALA A 118 1.68 2.41 -19.27
C ALA A 118 1.77 3.39 -20.45
N GLU A 119 0.76 3.40 -21.32
CA GLU A 119 0.69 4.32 -22.46
C GLU A 119 0.57 5.78 -22.02
N ARG A 120 -0.31 6.08 -21.05
CA ARG A 120 -0.53 7.45 -20.55
C ARG A 120 0.68 8.01 -19.81
N LEU A 121 1.32 7.18 -18.98
CA LEU A 121 2.48 7.58 -18.20
C LEU A 121 3.80 7.37 -18.93
N GLY A 122 3.81 6.73 -20.10
CA GLY A 122 5.04 6.41 -20.84
C GLY A 122 6.06 5.65 -20.00
N CYS A 123 5.61 4.74 -19.13
CA CYS A 123 6.45 4.03 -18.18
C CYS A 123 6.59 2.54 -18.49
N GLU A 124 7.65 1.93 -17.97
CA GLU A 124 7.81 0.47 -18.04
C GLU A 124 6.77 -0.21 -17.14
N MET A 125 5.90 -1.01 -17.74
CA MET A 125 4.88 -1.78 -17.04
C MET A 125 5.20 -3.27 -17.09
N VAL A 126 5.40 -3.86 -15.92
CA VAL A 126 5.78 -5.27 -15.76
C VAL A 126 4.58 -6.07 -15.27
N PHE A 127 4.24 -7.13 -16.01
CA PHE A 127 3.23 -8.11 -15.62
C PHE A 127 3.91 -9.43 -15.27
N PRO A 128 4.18 -9.72 -13.99
CA PRO A 128 4.90 -10.94 -13.59
C PRO A 128 4.05 -12.20 -13.85
N PRO A 129 4.64 -13.40 -13.86
CA PRO A 129 3.88 -14.65 -13.83
C PRO A 129 2.88 -14.66 -12.66
N HIS A 130 1.70 -15.25 -12.87
CA HIS A 130 0.65 -15.36 -11.84
C HIS A 130 0.21 -14.02 -11.22
N PHE A 131 0.34 -12.91 -11.98
CA PHE A 131 -0.05 -11.58 -11.52
C PHE A 131 -1.49 -11.54 -10.98
N ASP A 132 -2.40 -12.34 -11.53
CA ASP A 132 -3.81 -12.43 -11.19
C ASP A 132 -4.08 -12.98 -9.77
N VAL A 133 -3.13 -13.75 -9.24
CA VAL A 133 -3.19 -14.39 -7.92
C VAL A 133 -2.00 -14.04 -7.04
N ALA A 134 -1.31 -12.92 -7.32
CA ALA A 134 -0.09 -12.50 -6.62
C ALA A 134 -0.24 -12.46 -5.10
N ASN A 135 -1.41 -12.06 -4.57
CA ASN A 135 -1.66 -12.06 -3.13
C ASN A 135 -1.65 -13.49 -2.54
N ALA A 136 -2.22 -14.46 -3.25
CA ALA A 136 -2.21 -15.86 -2.82
C ALA A 136 -0.81 -16.47 -2.92
N VAL A 137 -0.06 -16.14 -3.98
CA VAL A 137 1.35 -16.53 -4.13
C VAL A 137 2.16 -15.94 -2.98
N GLY A 138 2.04 -14.64 -2.71
CA GLY A 138 2.75 -13.97 -1.62
C GLY A 138 2.42 -14.54 -0.24
N ALA A 139 1.16 -14.95 -0.01
CA ALA A 139 0.77 -15.63 1.22
C ALA A 139 1.37 -17.05 1.31
N ALA A 140 1.37 -17.82 0.21
CA ALA A 140 1.91 -19.17 0.16
C ALA A 140 3.44 -19.21 0.26
N THR A 141 4.13 -18.24 -0.35
CA THR A 141 5.58 -18.03 -0.22
C THR A 141 5.94 -17.15 0.98
N GLY A 142 4.98 -16.97 1.90
CA GLY A 142 5.03 -15.98 2.96
C GLY A 142 6.27 -16.10 3.84
N VAL A 143 6.65 -14.97 4.41
CA VAL A 143 7.65 -14.89 5.46
C VAL A 143 6.97 -14.92 6.82
N ILE A 144 7.62 -15.52 7.80
CA ILE A 144 7.23 -15.43 9.20
C ILE A 144 7.76 -14.11 9.71
N ALA A 145 6.87 -13.19 10.07
CA ALA A 145 7.22 -11.90 10.63
C ALA A 145 6.68 -11.76 12.06
N GLN A 146 7.49 -11.17 12.95
CA GLN A 146 7.10 -10.84 14.32
C GLN A 146 7.59 -9.45 14.70
N THR A 147 6.77 -8.75 15.47
CA THR A 147 7.10 -7.43 16.01
C THR A 147 7.06 -7.49 17.53
N VAL A 148 8.19 -7.18 18.17
CA VAL A 148 8.29 -7.04 19.62
C VAL A 148 8.48 -5.57 19.95
N ILE A 149 7.69 -5.09 20.91
CA ILE A 149 7.75 -3.72 21.39
C ILE A 149 8.14 -3.76 22.87
N ILE A 150 9.21 -3.05 23.21
CA ILE A 150 9.66 -2.83 24.59
C ILE A 150 9.44 -1.35 24.91
N VAL A 151 8.77 -1.10 26.03
CA VAL A 151 8.50 0.27 26.51
C VAL A 151 9.38 0.55 27.71
N ILE A 152 9.96 1.75 27.73
CA ILE A 152 10.72 2.29 28.85
C ILE A 152 9.96 3.51 29.36
N GLU A 153 9.63 3.53 30.65
CA GLU A 153 9.01 4.69 31.31
C GLU A 153 10.04 5.34 32.25
N GLY A 154 10.24 6.64 32.13
CA GLY A 154 10.99 7.44 33.09
C GLY A 154 10.04 8.22 34.00
N ASP A 155 10.34 8.25 35.29
CA ASP A 155 9.52 8.99 36.27
C ASP A 155 10.11 10.37 36.63
N GLY A 156 11.16 10.80 35.93
CA GLY A 156 11.84 12.07 36.17
C GLY A 156 12.75 12.08 37.41
N SER A 157 12.76 11.01 38.22
CA SER A 157 13.67 10.87 39.37
C SER A 157 15.05 10.31 39.00
N GLY A 158 15.29 10.06 37.71
CA GLY A 158 16.45 9.33 37.20
C GLY A 158 16.28 7.81 37.21
N LEU A 159 15.08 7.31 37.52
CA LEU A 159 14.71 5.90 37.43
C LEU A 159 13.96 5.63 36.12
N PHE A 160 14.41 4.62 35.39
CA PHE A 160 13.84 4.17 34.12
C PHE A 160 13.36 2.73 34.26
N ARG A 161 12.08 2.46 34.02
CA ARG A 161 11.48 1.13 34.09
C ARG A 161 11.24 0.59 32.70
N LEU A 162 11.94 -0.48 32.38
CA LEU A 162 11.78 -1.22 31.15
C LEU A 162 10.73 -2.31 31.37
N HIS A 163 9.71 -2.33 30.52
CA HIS A 163 8.65 -3.34 30.49
C HIS A 163 8.90 -4.31 29.34
N GLY A 164 9.40 -5.51 29.67
CA GLY A 164 9.74 -6.54 28.70
C GLY A 164 8.93 -7.83 28.89
N PRO A 165 9.08 -8.79 27.95
CA PRO A 165 8.33 -10.06 27.97
C PRO A 165 8.64 -10.94 29.18
N LYS A 166 9.80 -10.76 29.83
CA LYS A 166 10.23 -11.49 31.03
C LYS A 166 9.94 -10.75 32.34
N GLY A 167 9.26 -9.60 32.28
CA GLY A 167 8.94 -8.75 33.43
C GLY A 167 9.55 -7.35 33.32
N THR A 168 9.48 -6.63 34.45
CA THR A 168 9.96 -5.24 34.54
C THR A 168 11.37 -5.19 35.14
N VAL A 169 12.25 -4.38 34.55
CA VAL A 169 13.61 -4.13 35.06
C VAL A 169 13.81 -2.62 35.20
N SER A 170 14.37 -2.20 36.33
CA SER A 170 14.66 -0.79 36.60
C SER A 170 16.13 -0.47 36.36
N PHE A 171 16.39 0.69 35.77
CA PHE A 171 17.72 1.24 35.50
C PHE A 171 17.81 2.66 36.07
N THR A 172 19.01 3.09 36.43
CA THR A 172 19.29 4.47 36.87
C THR A 172 19.98 5.30 35.79
N ASN A 173 20.07 4.78 34.57
CA ASN A 173 20.69 5.42 33.41
C ASN A 173 19.85 5.10 32.17
N ALA A 174 19.39 6.14 31.47
CA ALA A 174 18.54 6.01 30.30
C ALA A 174 19.24 5.30 29.13
N ALA A 175 20.53 5.57 28.89
CA ALA A 175 21.29 4.94 27.84
C ALA A 175 21.41 3.42 28.07
N ALA A 176 21.65 3.02 29.32
CA ALA A 176 21.68 1.60 29.69
C ALA A 176 20.31 0.92 29.53
N ALA A 177 19.22 1.63 29.86
CA ALA A 177 17.87 1.13 29.65
C ALA A 177 17.53 0.95 28.17
N LEU A 178 17.95 1.89 27.32
CA LEU A 178 17.73 1.86 25.87
C LEU A 178 18.52 0.73 25.19
N GLU A 179 19.80 0.56 25.53
CA GLU A 179 20.61 -0.57 25.04
C GLU A 179 20.01 -1.92 25.48
N ALA A 180 19.62 -2.05 26.75
CA ALA A 180 18.97 -3.26 27.24
C ALA A 180 17.64 -3.52 26.51
N ALA A 181 16.83 -2.49 26.26
CA ALA A 181 15.58 -2.62 25.50
C ALA A 181 15.84 -3.03 24.04
N HIS A 182 16.88 -2.50 23.41
CA HIS A 182 17.30 -2.89 22.07
C HIS A 182 17.64 -4.39 22.01
N ASP A 183 18.52 -4.86 22.90
CA ASP A 183 18.96 -6.26 22.93
C ASP A 183 17.81 -7.22 23.24
N ILE A 184 16.95 -6.86 24.19
CA ILE A 184 15.76 -7.65 24.56
C ILE A 184 14.79 -7.71 23.39
N ALA A 185 14.48 -6.56 22.76
CA ALA A 185 13.55 -6.51 21.62
C ALA A 185 14.09 -7.33 20.45
N GLN A 186 15.37 -7.16 20.11
CA GLN A 186 16.02 -7.88 19.02
C GLN A 186 16.00 -9.39 19.23
N SER A 187 16.45 -9.84 20.41
CA SER A 187 16.52 -11.26 20.74
C SER A 187 15.13 -11.89 20.79
N ALA A 188 14.16 -11.21 21.43
CA ALA A 188 12.79 -11.71 21.54
C ALA A 188 12.09 -11.81 20.17
N ALA A 189 12.32 -10.84 19.27
CA ALA A 189 11.75 -10.89 17.93
C ALA A 189 12.36 -12.04 17.09
N ALA A 190 13.68 -12.23 17.15
CA ALA A 190 14.36 -13.35 16.49
C ALA A 190 13.85 -14.70 17.00
N GLU A 191 13.84 -14.91 18.32
CA GLU A 191 13.34 -16.14 18.94
C GLU A 191 11.88 -16.42 18.57
N ALA A 192 11.03 -15.39 18.48
CA ALA A 192 9.62 -15.56 18.12
C ALA A 192 9.45 -16.06 16.67
N VAL A 193 10.27 -15.57 15.75
CA VAL A 193 10.29 -16.06 14.36
C VAL A 193 10.82 -17.49 14.28
N GLU A 194 11.91 -17.79 14.97
CA GLU A 194 12.49 -19.15 15.01
C GLU A 194 11.52 -20.18 15.59
N LYS A 195 10.81 -19.84 16.68
CA LYS A 195 9.80 -20.71 17.30
C LYS A 195 8.63 -21.06 16.38
N MET A 196 8.36 -20.24 15.36
CA MET A 196 7.35 -20.52 14.34
C MET A 196 7.91 -21.23 13.11
N GLY A 197 9.20 -21.61 13.11
CA GLY A 197 9.86 -22.31 12.01
C GLY A 197 10.47 -21.38 10.97
N GLY A 198 10.72 -20.11 11.31
CA GLY A 198 11.41 -19.16 10.44
C GLY A 198 12.93 -19.30 10.55
N ALA A 199 13.60 -19.72 9.49
CA ALA A 199 15.06 -19.82 9.44
C ALA A 199 15.72 -18.46 9.16
N ASN A 200 16.90 -18.26 9.76
CA ASN A 200 17.78 -17.09 9.57
C ASN A 200 17.03 -15.74 9.67
N PRO A 201 16.39 -15.43 10.82
CA PRO A 201 15.61 -14.21 10.96
C PRO A 201 16.49 -12.96 10.78
N GLN A 202 16.06 -12.07 9.88
CA GLN A 202 16.62 -10.72 9.79
C GLN A 202 15.84 -9.80 10.72
N VAL A 203 16.53 -9.09 11.60
CA VAL A 203 15.90 -8.20 12.58
C VAL A 203 16.26 -6.76 12.29
N ARG A 204 15.25 -5.90 12.24
CA ARG A 204 15.40 -4.45 12.21
C ARG A 204 14.85 -3.86 13.49
N VAL A 205 15.64 -3.05 14.17
CA VAL A 205 15.21 -2.36 15.39
C VAL A 205 15.12 -0.87 15.13
N SER A 206 14.07 -0.24 15.66
CA SER A 206 13.88 1.21 15.66
C SER A 206 13.44 1.67 17.04
N ALA A 207 13.71 2.93 17.37
CA ALA A 207 13.33 3.51 18.65
C ALA A 207 12.70 4.89 18.45
N THR A 208 11.58 5.11 19.12
CA THR A 208 10.96 6.44 19.25
C THR A 208 11.08 6.88 20.70
N LYS A 209 11.62 8.07 20.92
CA LYS A 209 11.81 8.65 22.26
C LYS A 209 10.91 9.86 22.45
N HIS A 210 10.34 9.98 23.64
CA HIS A 210 9.63 11.15 24.13
C HIS A 210 10.37 11.65 25.37
N LEU A 211 10.96 12.84 25.26
CA LEU A 211 11.69 13.49 26.34
C LEU A 211 10.80 14.52 27.03
N LEU A 212 11.12 14.86 28.28
CA LEU A 212 10.53 16.00 28.98
C LEU A 212 10.85 17.31 28.26
N PRO A 213 9.99 18.36 28.37
CA PRO A 213 10.15 19.62 27.63
C PRO A 213 11.51 20.31 27.80
N ASP A 214 12.13 20.18 28.98
CA ASP A 214 13.41 20.81 29.33
C ASP A 214 14.59 19.82 29.35
N ALA A 215 14.44 18.65 28.72
CA ALA A 215 15.47 17.63 28.68
C ALA A 215 16.67 18.08 27.82
N VAL A 216 17.86 18.04 28.41
CA VAL A 216 19.13 18.37 27.73
C VAL A 216 19.80 17.13 27.14
N ASP A 217 19.45 15.95 27.66
CA ASP A 217 19.96 14.65 27.26
C ASP A 217 18.91 13.54 27.51
N ASP A 218 19.30 12.29 27.27
CA ASP A 218 18.44 11.12 27.47
C ASP A 218 18.03 10.89 28.94
N ASN A 219 18.65 11.55 29.93
CA ASN A 219 18.22 11.41 31.33
C ASN A 219 16.87 12.11 31.59
N GLY A 220 16.43 12.98 30.69
CA GLY A 220 15.07 13.54 30.67
C GLY A 220 14.06 12.66 29.94
N LEU A 221 14.37 11.39 29.66
CA LEU A 221 13.46 10.47 28.98
C LEU A 221 12.18 10.25 29.81
N LEU A 222 11.04 10.56 29.21
CA LEU A 222 9.71 10.28 29.75
C LEU A 222 9.23 8.90 29.31
N GLU A 223 9.34 8.62 28.01
CA GLU A 223 8.95 7.35 27.42
C GLU A 223 9.85 7.01 26.23
N ALA A 224 10.30 5.76 26.11
CA ALA A 224 10.83 5.24 24.85
C ALA A 224 10.09 3.98 24.43
N LYS A 225 9.85 3.88 23.12
CA LYS A 225 9.29 2.68 22.48
C LYS A 225 10.32 2.10 21.53
N VAL A 226 10.91 0.98 21.91
CA VAL A 226 11.85 0.22 21.07
C VAL A 226 11.08 -0.89 20.38
N THR A 227 11.07 -0.86 19.05
CA THR A 227 10.33 -1.80 18.20
C THR A 227 11.33 -2.63 17.39
N ALA A 228 11.32 -3.94 17.59
CA ALA A 228 12.09 -4.89 16.80
C ALA A 228 11.15 -5.68 15.88
N GLU A 229 11.42 -5.63 14.59
CA GLU A 229 10.72 -6.40 13.55
C GLU A 229 11.67 -7.49 13.04
N ALA A 230 11.31 -8.75 13.25
CA ALA A 230 12.03 -9.91 12.77
C ALA A 230 11.27 -10.56 11.61
N ILE A 231 11.99 -10.95 10.56
CA ILE A 231 11.44 -11.61 9.38
C ILE A 231 12.31 -12.83 9.04
N GLY A 232 11.71 -14.01 8.98
CA GLY A 232 12.35 -15.26 8.58
C GLY A 232 11.56 -15.97 7.49
N ARG A 233 12.22 -16.85 6.73
CA ARG A 233 11.52 -17.70 5.76
C ARG A 233 11.17 -19.03 6.43
N PRO A 234 9.98 -19.60 6.18
CA PRO A 234 9.67 -20.94 6.64
C PRO A 234 10.74 -21.92 6.15
N GLU A 235 11.19 -22.83 7.01
CA GLU A 235 11.95 -23.99 6.56
C GLU A 235 11.07 -24.78 5.58
N THR A 236 11.53 -24.87 4.33
CA THR A 236 10.89 -25.74 3.35
C THR A 236 11.42 -27.15 3.61
N ALA A 237 10.52 -28.05 3.98
CA ALA A 237 10.80 -29.48 4.12
C ALA A 237 11.11 -30.13 2.76
#